data_AF-A0A976QG39-F1
#
_entry.id   AF-A0A976QG39-F1
#
_cell.length_a   1.000
_cell.length_b   1.000
_cell.length_c   1.000
_cell.angle_alpha   90.00
_cell.angle_beta   90.00
_cell.angle_gamma   90.00
#
_symmetry.space_group_name_H-M   'P 1'
#
loop_
_entity.id
_entity.type
_entity.pdbx_description
1 polymer ?
#
loop_
_entity_poly.entity_id
_entity_poly.type
_entity_poly.pdbx_seq_one_letter_code
_entity_poly.pdbx_strand_id
1 'polypeptide(L)'
;MNDSPNEFDILILNIRYDDGFVAYLNGTEVARRNVDRTITWNSTANAEHPDSEAVQFESIDISTSLNLLGTGSNILAIQGLNISSTDTDFLISVEMHASSEGSDDVDLPGVIQYTTPVTLTRSTHVKARILSGGIWSAMNEAVFAVGRIAQ
;
A
#
# COMPACT_ATOMS: atom_id res chain seq x y z
N MET A 1 -16.24 -0.71 3.47
CA MET A 1 -14.82 -1.09 3.65
C MET A 1 -14.81 -2.58 3.91
N ASN A 2 -14.53 -3.35 2.87
CA ASN A 2 -14.43 -4.81 2.96
C ASN A 2 -13.28 -5.23 2.03
N ASP A 3 -12.15 -4.55 2.19
CA ASP A 3 -10.92 -4.86 1.45
C ASP A 3 -10.38 -6.14 2.10
N SER A 4 -10.44 -7.22 1.32
CA SER A 4 -9.93 -8.51 1.77
C SER A 4 -8.40 -8.48 1.60
N PRO A 5 -7.61 -8.96 2.58
CA PRO A 5 -6.13 -8.95 2.54
C PRO A 5 -5.51 -9.54 1.26
N ASN A 6 -6.30 -10.31 0.53
CA ASN A 6 -5.99 -11.03 -0.70
C ASN A 6 -5.91 -10.13 -1.94
N GLU A 7 -6.20 -8.83 -1.83
CA GLU A 7 -6.21 -7.88 -2.96
C GLU A 7 -4.88 -7.14 -3.14
N PHE A 8 -3.97 -7.17 -2.18
CA PHE A 8 -2.67 -6.50 -2.30
C PHE A 8 -1.59 -7.48 -2.77
N ASP A 9 -0.77 -7.06 -3.72
CA ASP A 9 0.38 -7.81 -4.21
C ASP A 9 1.71 -7.20 -3.72
N ILE A 10 1.66 -5.95 -3.25
CA ILE A 10 2.80 -5.18 -2.79
C ILE A 10 2.53 -4.63 -1.39
N LEU A 11 3.50 -4.79 -0.50
CA LEU A 11 3.52 -4.18 0.83
C LEU A 11 4.90 -3.57 1.10
N ILE A 12 4.96 -2.24 1.20
CA ILE A 12 6.18 -1.48 1.46
C ILE A 12 6.12 -0.84 2.84
N LEU A 13 7.17 -1.05 3.64
CA LEU A 13 7.44 -0.31 4.86
C LEU A 13 8.45 0.79 4.55
N ASN A 14 8.03 2.06 4.56
CA ASN A 14 8.98 3.17 4.54
C ASN A 14 9.26 3.61 5.97
N ILE A 15 10.53 3.70 6.32
CA ILE A 15 10.94 4.07 7.69
C ILE A 15 12.16 5.00 7.68
N ARG A 16 12.12 5.98 8.58
CA ARG A 16 13.26 6.77 9.05
C ARG A 16 13.55 6.35 10.48
N TYR A 17 14.80 6.03 10.78
CA TYR A 17 15.17 5.45 12.06
C TYR A 17 16.55 5.90 12.51
N ASP A 18 16.75 5.91 13.83
CA ASP A 18 18.02 6.18 14.48
C ASP A 18 18.02 5.48 15.86
N ASP A 19 18.87 4.50 16.14
CA ASP A 19 19.91 3.88 15.30
C ASP A 19 19.46 2.59 14.61
N GLY A 20 18.46 1.92 15.18
CA GLY A 20 18.00 0.62 14.73
C GLY A 20 16.55 0.39 15.05
N PHE A 21 15.95 -0.62 14.42
CA PHE A 21 14.57 -0.99 14.70
C PHE A 21 14.29 -2.47 14.43
N VAL A 22 13.20 -2.95 15.04
CA VAL A 22 12.51 -4.18 14.63
C VAL A 22 11.02 -3.85 14.45
N ALA A 23 10.48 -4.19 13.28
CA ALA A 23 9.11 -3.97 12.89
C ALA A 23 8.30 -5.26 12.94
N TYR A 24 7.09 -5.16 13.49
CA TYR A 24 6.16 -6.27 13.63
C TYR A 24 4.81 -5.91 13.01
N LEU A 25 4.26 -6.83 12.22
CA LEU A 25 2.90 -6.77 11.71
C LEU A 25 2.07 -7.84 12.39
N ASN A 26 1.00 -7.43 13.09
CA ASN A 26 0.12 -8.32 13.85
C ASN A 26 0.89 -9.28 14.78
N GLY A 27 1.97 -8.78 15.39
CA GLY A 27 2.80 -9.52 16.34
C GLY A 27 3.88 -10.41 15.72
N THR A 28 3.95 -10.51 14.39
CA THR A 28 5.03 -11.23 13.69
C THR A 28 6.03 -10.25 13.13
N GLU A 29 7.32 -10.53 13.31
CA GLU A 29 8.38 -9.68 12.78
C GLU A 29 8.43 -9.71 11.25
N VAL A 30 8.57 -8.53 10.63
CA VAL A 30 8.59 -8.38 9.17
C VAL A 30 9.84 -7.66 8.64
N ALA A 31 10.52 -6.85 9.47
CA ALA A 31 11.76 -6.18 9.09
C ALA A 31 12.59 -5.80 10.33
N ARG A 32 13.91 -5.71 10.15
CA ARG A 32 14.83 -5.19 11.16
C ARG A 32 16.03 -4.49 10.52
N ARG A 33 16.60 -3.50 11.22
CA ARG A 33 17.88 -2.85 10.89
C ARG A 33 18.71 -2.66 12.13
N ASN A 34 20.02 -2.82 12.00
CA ASN A 34 21.00 -2.75 13.09
C ASN A 34 20.65 -3.64 14.29
N VAL A 35 20.06 -4.82 14.03
CA VAL A 35 19.73 -5.84 15.04
C VAL A 35 20.03 -7.24 14.48
N ASP A 36 21.02 -7.95 15.04
CA ASP A 36 21.41 -9.31 14.58
C ASP A 36 21.08 -10.43 15.59
N ARG A 37 20.39 -10.07 16.68
CA ARG A 37 20.11 -10.96 17.80
C ARG A 37 18.63 -10.94 18.20
N THR A 38 18.25 -11.84 19.10
CA THR A 38 16.98 -11.73 19.83
C THR A 38 17.07 -10.56 20.79
N ILE A 39 16.07 -9.69 20.77
CA ILE A 39 16.04 -8.48 21.59
C ILE A 39 15.04 -8.59 22.74
N THR A 40 15.32 -7.83 23.78
CA THR A 40 14.43 -7.56 24.93
C THR A 40 14.11 -6.07 24.96
N TRP A 41 13.25 -5.64 25.87
CA TRP A 41 12.76 -4.26 25.94
C TRP A 41 13.86 -3.20 26.09
N ASN A 42 15.01 -3.54 26.68
CA ASN A 42 16.15 -2.64 26.92
C ASN A 42 17.38 -2.97 26.05
N SER A 43 17.19 -3.68 24.94
CA SER A 43 18.27 -3.92 23.99
C SER A 43 18.64 -2.64 23.23
N THR A 44 19.89 -2.55 22.83
CA THR A 44 20.44 -1.47 21.99
C THR A 44 20.67 -1.93 20.55
N ALA A 45 20.80 -0.98 19.62
CA ALA A 45 21.24 -1.26 18.26
C ALA A 45 22.67 -1.84 18.23
N ASN A 46 23.00 -2.56 17.16
CA ASN A 46 24.33 -3.15 16.94
C ASN A 46 25.36 -2.13 16.42
N ALA A 47 24.90 -1.06 15.78
CA ALA A 47 25.73 -0.05 15.13
C ALA A 47 24.94 1.27 15.02
N GLU A 48 25.67 2.36 14.82
CA GLU A 48 25.11 3.69 14.62
C GLU A 48 24.44 3.78 13.23
N HIS A 49 23.40 4.60 13.10
CA HIS A 49 22.86 4.98 11.80
C HIS A 49 23.09 6.47 11.56
N PRO A 50 23.97 6.87 10.62
CA PRO A 50 24.36 8.28 10.49
C PRO A 50 23.16 9.22 10.32
N ASP A 51 23.15 10.39 10.99
CA ASP A 51 22.03 11.33 10.97
C ASP A 51 21.59 11.71 9.55
N SER A 52 22.55 11.83 8.64
CA SER A 52 22.30 12.17 7.23
C SER A 52 21.51 11.09 6.48
N GLU A 53 21.61 9.83 6.93
CA GLU A 53 20.86 8.68 6.43
C GLU A 53 19.56 8.51 7.23
N ALA A 54 19.59 8.71 8.55
CA ALA A 54 18.44 8.59 9.45
C ALA A 54 17.24 9.44 9.04
N VAL A 55 17.46 10.64 8.48
CA VAL A 55 16.39 11.54 8.02
C VAL A 55 15.77 11.14 6.67
N GLN A 56 16.33 10.17 5.97
CA GLN A 56 15.85 9.68 4.69
C GLN A 56 15.02 8.41 4.85
N PHE A 57 13.93 8.31 4.10
CA PHE A 57 13.14 7.08 4.11
C PHE A 57 13.91 5.93 3.46
N GLU A 58 14.08 4.85 4.21
CA GLU A 58 14.40 3.55 3.65
C GLU A 58 13.09 2.83 3.28
N SER A 59 12.97 2.39 2.04
CA SER A 59 11.85 1.58 1.55
C SER A 59 12.19 0.10 1.62
N ILE A 60 11.43 -0.65 2.41
CA ILE A 60 11.63 -2.08 2.62
C ILE A 60 10.42 -2.83 2.08
N ASP A 61 10.67 -3.68 1.09
CA ASP A 61 9.66 -4.60 0.59
C ASP A 61 9.43 -5.73 1.60
N ILE A 62 8.21 -5.78 2.14
CA ILE A 62 7.73 -6.81 3.05
C ILE A 62 6.53 -7.54 2.47
N SER A 63 6.41 -7.60 1.14
CA SER A 63 5.29 -8.26 0.43
C SER A 63 5.18 -9.75 0.77
N THR A 64 6.28 -10.38 1.18
CA THR A 64 6.27 -11.75 1.73
C THR A 64 5.45 -11.90 3.02
N SER A 65 5.08 -10.78 3.65
CA SER A 65 4.30 -10.69 4.88
C SER A 65 2.83 -10.32 4.65
N LEU A 66 2.37 -10.24 3.40
CA LEU A 66 0.97 -9.93 3.04
C LEU A 66 -0.03 -10.87 3.73
N ASN A 67 0.34 -12.14 3.92
CA ASN A 67 -0.49 -13.14 4.60
C ASN A 67 -0.73 -12.84 6.09
N LEU A 68 -0.02 -11.87 6.67
CA LEU A 68 -0.24 -11.41 8.03
C LEU A 68 -1.34 -10.36 8.12
N LEU A 69 -1.72 -9.71 7.02
CA LEU A 69 -2.82 -8.74 7.01
C LEU A 69 -4.15 -9.46 7.26
N GLY A 70 -4.92 -8.91 8.19
CA GLY A 70 -6.28 -9.33 8.48
C GLY A 70 -7.30 -8.35 7.90
N THR A 71 -8.53 -8.83 7.68
CA THR A 71 -9.66 -7.94 7.38
C THR A 71 -9.87 -6.96 8.53
N GLY A 72 -9.95 -5.66 8.22
CA GLY A 72 -10.17 -4.62 9.23
C GLY A 72 -8.87 -4.10 9.84
N SER A 73 -8.84 -3.95 11.17
CA SER A 73 -7.71 -3.33 11.85
C SER A 73 -6.49 -4.24 11.90
N ASN A 74 -5.35 -3.70 11.47
CA ASN A 74 -4.03 -4.30 11.57
C ASN A 74 -3.17 -3.48 12.55
N ILE A 75 -2.24 -4.14 13.22
CA ILE A 75 -1.31 -3.50 14.16
C ILE A 75 0.08 -3.55 13.56
N LEU A 76 0.64 -2.36 13.30
CA LEU A 76 2.06 -2.17 13.07
C LEU A 76 2.70 -1.73 14.38
N ALA A 77 3.68 -2.49 14.86
CA ALA A 77 4.47 -2.14 16.04
C ALA A 77 5.95 -2.02 15.66
N ILE A 78 6.61 -0.97 16.15
CA ILE A 78 8.05 -0.74 15.94
C ILE A 78 8.72 -0.68 17.30
N GLN A 79 9.75 -1.51 17.50
CA GLN A 79 10.70 -1.32 18.59
C GLN A 79 11.89 -0.56 18.02
N GLY A 80 12.03 0.72 18.36
CA GLY A 80 13.23 1.51 18.06
C GLY A 80 14.33 1.26 19.09
N LEU A 81 15.59 1.34 18.65
CA LEU A 81 16.77 1.08 19.48
C LEU A 81 17.82 2.15 19.19
N ASN A 82 18.30 2.83 20.23
CA ASN A 82 19.57 3.56 20.17
C ASN A 82 20.73 2.59 20.38
N ILE A 83 21.93 2.95 19.92
CA ILE A 83 23.16 2.18 20.11
C ILE A 83 23.58 2.16 21.59
N SER A 84 23.20 3.19 22.35
CA SER A 84 23.46 3.28 23.79
C SER A 84 22.32 3.95 24.55
N SER A 85 22.26 3.71 25.86
CA SER A 85 21.29 4.37 26.75
C SER A 85 21.60 5.86 27.01
N THR A 86 22.78 6.33 26.60
CA THR A 86 23.23 7.71 26.76
C THR A 86 23.14 8.50 25.46
N ASP A 87 22.62 7.87 24.40
CA ASP A 87 22.39 8.58 23.16
C ASP A 87 21.38 9.71 23.33
N THR A 88 21.61 10.81 22.63
CA THR A 88 20.94 12.08 22.89
C THR A 88 19.78 12.37 21.94
N ASP A 89 19.69 11.62 20.85
CA ASP A 89 18.58 11.66 19.89
C ASP A 89 17.92 10.29 19.75
N PHE A 90 16.81 10.31 19.03
CA PHE A 90 15.98 9.16 18.72
C PHE A 90 15.06 9.55 17.59
N LEU A 91 15.01 8.73 16.54
CA LEU A 91 14.09 8.93 15.43
C LEU A 91 13.40 7.63 15.10
N ILE A 92 12.07 7.66 15.04
CA ILE A 92 11.25 6.65 14.37
C ILE A 92 10.11 7.38 13.66
N SER A 93 10.05 7.29 12.35
CA SER A 93 8.93 7.76 11.54
C SER A 93 8.65 6.73 10.47
N VAL A 94 7.43 6.18 10.49
CA VAL A 94 7.07 5.01 9.69
C VAL A 94 5.77 5.25 8.94
N GLU A 95 5.71 4.72 7.73
CA GLU A 95 4.50 4.58 6.94
C GLU A 95 4.48 3.20 6.26
N MET A 96 3.29 2.65 6.09
CA MET A 96 3.08 1.36 5.44
C MET A 96 2.13 1.58 4.26
N HIS A 97 2.57 1.14 3.08
CA HIS A 97 1.81 1.24 1.85
C HIS A 97 1.49 -0.15 1.34
N ALA A 98 0.21 -0.44 1.14
CA ALA A 98 -0.25 -1.65 0.50
C ALA A 98 -0.88 -1.28 -0.85
N SER A 99 -0.54 -2.01 -1.91
CA SER A 99 -1.11 -1.80 -3.24
C SER A 99 -1.27 -3.11 -4.00
N SER A 100 -2.28 -3.16 -4.86
CA SER A 100 -2.44 -4.21 -5.88
C SER A 100 -1.62 -3.82 -7.11
N GLU A 101 -0.91 -4.75 -7.74
CA GLU A 101 -0.60 -4.52 -9.15
C GLU A 101 -1.93 -4.59 -9.89
N GLY A 102 -2.22 -3.63 -10.77
CA GLY A 102 -3.47 -3.65 -11.52
C GLY A 102 -3.53 -4.94 -12.32
N SER A 103 -4.31 -5.92 -11.86
CA SER A 103 -4.71 -7.03 -12.71
C SER A 103 -5.59 -6.40 -13.78
N ASP A 104 -5.01 -6.12 -14.94
CA ASP A 104 -5.77 -5.68 -16.10
C ASP A 104 -6.86 -6.69 -16.50
N ASP A 105 -6.88 -7.90 -15.91
CA ASP A 105 -7.83 -8.96 -16.19
C ASP A 105 -8.86 -9.13 -15.04
N VAL A 106 -9.90 -8.30 -15.06
CA VAL A 106 -11.03 -8.41 -14.12
C VAL A 106 -12.07 -9.34 -14.73
N ASP A 107 -11.96 -10.65 -14.50
CA ASP A 107 -12.99 -11.65 -14.86
C ASP A 107 -14.13 -11.64 -13.83
N LEU A 108 -14.93 -10.58 -13.83
CA LEU A 108 -16.15 -10.50 -13.05
C LEU A 108 -17.36 -10.94 -13.91
N PRO A 109 -18.24 -11.82 -13.41
CA PRO A 109 -19.43 -12.26 -14.16
C PRO A 109 -20.30 -11.07 -14.57
N GLY A 110 -20.45 -10.86 -15.89
CA GLY A 110 -21.22 -9.75 -16.44
C GLY A 110 -20.45 -8.43 -16.61
N VAL A 111 -19.15 -8.42 -16.33
CA VAL A 111 -18.24 -7.33 -16.69
C VAL A 111 -17.53 -7.71 -17.99
N ILE A 112 -17.50 -6.78 -18.94
CA ILE A 112 -16.75 -6.93 -20.19
C ILE A 112 -15.70 -5.83 -20.17
N GLN A 113 -14.43 -6.22 -20.18
CA GLN A 113 -13.34 -5.28 -20.36
C GLN A 113 -13.26 -4.86 -21.84
N TYR A 114 -13.19 -3.56 -22.09
CA TYR A 114 -12.98 -3.01 -23.42
C TYR A 114 -11.50 -2.65 -23.59
N THR A 115 -10.76 -3.51 -24.30
CA THR A 115 -9.34 -3.28 -24.66
C THR A 115 -9.17 -2.64 -26.03
N THR A 116 -10.28 -2.43 -26.75
CA THR A 116 -10.33 -1.79 -28.07
C THR A 116 -11.45 -0.75 -28.11
N PRO A 117 -11.43 0.20 -29.06
CA PRO A 117 -12.48 1.21 -29.17
C PRO A 117 -13.88 0.61 -29.31
N VAL A 118 -14.84 1.15 -28.56
CA VAL A 118 -16.26 0.79 -28.68
C VAL A 118 -16.84 1.45 -29.92
N THR A 119 -17.16 0.65 -30.94
CA THR A 119 -17.79 1.16 -32.18
C THR A 119 -19.30 1.28 -32.01
N LEU A 120 -19.83 2.49 -32.17
CA LEU A 120 -21.27 2.75 -32.18
C LEU A 120 -21.79 2.73 -33.62
N THR A 121 -22.70 1.80 -33.94
CA THR A 121 -23.32 1.70 -35.28
C THR A 121 -24.63 2.48 -35.43
N ARG A 122 -25.12 3.05 -34.33
CA ARG A 122 -26.33 3.87 -34.26
C ARG A 122 -26.22 4.89 -33.13
N SER A 123 -27.07 5.92 -33.16
CA SER A 123 -27.17 6.87 -32.06
C SER A 123 -27.44 6.14 -30.73
N THR A 124 -26.57 6.36 -29.74
CA THR A 124 -26.54 5.58 -28.50
C THR A 124 -26.41 6.50 -27.29
N HIS A 125 -27.23 6.26 -26.26
CA HIS A 125 -27.09 6.89 -24.96
C HIS A 125 -26.07 6.11 -24.12
N VAL A 126 -24.93 6.72 -23.85
CA VAL A 126 -23.84 6.13 -23.07
C VAL A 126 -23.92 6.66 -21.65
N LYS A 127 -23.80 5.75 -20.69
CA LYS A 127 -23.75 6.06 -19.25
C LYS A 127 -22.45 5.52 -18.68
N ALA A 128 -21.76 6.33 -17.89
CA ALA A 128 -20.49 5.97 -17.29
C ALA A 128 -20.42 6.47 -15.83
N ARG A 129 -19.76 5.68 -14.98
CA ARG A 129 -19.43 6.03 -13.61
C ARG A 129 -18.17 5.25 -13.21
N ILE A 130 -17.43 5.79 -12.25
CA ILE A 130 -16.21 5.18 -11.71
C ILE A 130 -16.60 4.41 -10.44
N LEU A 131 -16.10 3.19 -10.28
CA LEU A 131 -16.15 2.45 -9.03
C LEU A 131 -14.77 2.57 -8.35
N SER A 132 -14.71 3.11 -7.15
CA SER A 132 -13.48 3.19 -6.36
C SER A 132 -13.79 2.89 -4.90
N GLY A 133 -13.05 1.95 -4.29
CA GLY A 133 -13.29 1.52 -2.90
C GLY A 133 -14.72 1.04 -2.62
N GLY A 134 -15.35 0.38 -3.61
CA GLY A 134 -16.75 -0.06 -3.51
C GLY A 134 -17.80 1.04 -3.63
N ILE A 135 -17.39 2.30 -3.83
CA ILE A 135 -18.28 3.45 -3.98
C ILE A 135 -18.34 3.87 -5.45
N TRP A 136 -19.56 4.01 -5.96
CA TRP A 136 -19.79 4.55 -7.29
C TRP A 136 -19.79 6.07 -7.27
N SER A 137 -19.11 6.69 -8.24
CA SER A 137 -19.25 8.12 -8.53
C SER A 137 -20.67 8.47 -8.97
N ALA A 138 -20.97 9.77 -9.07
CA ALA A 138 -22.14 10.24 -9.79
C ALA A 138 -22.15 9.69 -11.23
N MET A 139 -23.35 9.45 -11.77
CA MET A 139 -23.54 9.00 -13.15
C MET A 139 -23.27 10.16 -14.11
N ASN A 140 -22.42 9.93 -15.10
CA ASN A 140 -22.28 10.80 -16.27
C ASN A 140 -22.96 10.12 -17.47
N GLU A 141 -23.74 10.88 -18.24
CA GLU A 141 -24.42 10.32 -19.41
C GLU A 141 -24.37 11.29 -20.60
N ALA A 142 -24.24 10.74 -21.80
CA ALA A 142 -24.18 11.50 -23.04
C ALA A 142 -24.79 10.69 -24.21
N VAL A 143 -25.46 11.38 -25.12
CA VAL A 143 -25.96 10.77 -26.36
C VAL A 143 -24.95 11.01 -27.48
N PHE A 144 -24.43 9.93 -28.04
CA PHE A 144 -23.56 9.95 -29.22
C PHE A 144 -24.42 9.65 -30.45
N ALA A 145 -24.53 10.60 -31.37
CA ALA A 145 -25.30 10.43 -32.60
C ALA A 145 -24.43 9.83 -33.72
N VAL A 146 -24.99 8.90 -34.50
CA VAL A 146 -24.32 8.30 -35.67
C VAL A 146 -25.19 8.55 -36.91
N GLY A 147 -24.67 9.33 -37.86
CA GLY A 147 -25.38 9.76 -39.07
C GLY A 147 -25.44 11.29 -39.22
N ARG A 148 -26.04 11.80 -40.31
CA ARG A 148 -26.23 13.25 -40.49
C ARG A 148 -27.26 13.77 -39.47
N ILE A 149 -26.80 14.62 -38.55
CA ILE A 149 -27.68 15.51 -37.78
C ILE A 149 -28.26 16.53 -38.76
N ALA A 150 -29.56 16.42 -39.06
CA ALA A 150 -30.27 17.52 -39.72
C ALA A 150 -30.26 18.73 -38.77
N GLN A 151 -29.76 19.88 -39.26
CA GLN A 151 -29.83 21.17 -38.58
C GLN A 151 -31.28 21.66 -38.50
#